data_AF-A0A926E478-F1
#
_entry.id   AF-A0A926E478-F1
#
_cell.length_a   1.000
_cell.length_b   1.000
_cell.length_c   1.000
_cell.angle_alpha   90.00
_cell.angle_beta   90.00
_cell.angle_gamma   90.00
#
_symmetry.space_group_name_H-M   'P 1'
#
loop_
_entity.id
_entity.type
_entity.pdbx_description
1 polymer ?
#
loop_
_entity_poly.entity_id
_entity_poly.type
_entity_poly.pdbx_seq_one_letter_code
_entity_poly.pdbx_strand_id
1 'polypeptide(L)'
;MLRESLKMSWKNITHNKLRSFLTILGIVIGVTAIIALITIVQGVINNVNQQFESVGANTIVVQAYGTPLKQGLSDKDLEALQDIDGIVGFAPTVTATIDVPNRGNIEENIVLDGKNEVYFRRNPDIVVEGRGINILDIENRNRVCVISREMEQKLFMSESGINQTITIDGVRYTVVGITDTSGKLDSVMTTMANNNEVIMIPYTNVMYLSGAKNIMAVELYMDATANSQSVVDGIKSYLNGAFNYKDDSYAVIEMNSLLDMMKSMQGMMQTMLAGIASIALLVGGIGIMNMMLVSVTERTTEIGLRKALGAEPRTIQIQFLMEAVMLSLLGGFIGLALGLGLSLGAAALIGYDFVLSGSAIGLGVGFSAAVGIVFGFTPAKKASELNPIDALRSN
;
A
#
# COMPACT_ATOMS: atom_id res chain seq x y z
N MET A 1 23.67 -8.66 39.97
CA MET A 1 24.17 -9.06 38.63
C MET A 1 23.57 -8.23 37.49
N LEU A 2 22.44 -8.57 36.84
CA LEU A 2 21.94 -7.80 35.67
C LEU A 2 21.73 -6.30 35.93
N ARG A 3 21.17 -5.94 37.09
CA ARG A 3 20.98 -4.55 37.52
C ARG A 3 22.29 -3.79 37.74
N GLU A 4 23.34 -4.47 38.21
CA GLU A 4 24.67 -3.89 38.40
C GLU A 4 25.42 -3.77 37.08
N SER A 5 25.30 -4.77 36.20
CA SER A 5 25.83 -4.72 34.84
C SER A 5 25.27 -3.50 34.09
N LEU A 6 23.95 -3.28 34.13
CA LEU A 6 23.31 -2.08 33.56
C LEU A 6 23.86 -0.77 34.13
N LYS A 7 24.00 -0.69 35.46
CA LYS A 7 24.51 0.52 36.12
C LYS A 7 25.97 0.81 35.78
N MET A 8 26.79 -0.24 35.66
CA MET A 8 28.19 -0.10 35.25
C MET A 8 28.33 0.27 33.77
N SER A 9 27.56 -0.35 32.88
CA SER A 9 27.53 -0.01 31.46
C SER A 9 27.17 1.46 31.23
N TRP A 10 26.14 1.98 31.93
CA TRP A 10 25.76 3.39 31.81
C TRP A 10 26.90 4.35 32.22
N LYS A 11 27.55 4.08 33.36
CA LYS A 11 28.66 4.91 33.86
C LYS A 11 29.85 4.90 32.89
N ASN A 12 30.10 3.76 32.26
CA ASN A 12 31.17 3.58 31.29
C ASN A 12 30.93 4.35 29.98
N ILE A 13 29.70 4.34 29.47
CA ILE A 13 29.30 5.12 28.28
C ILE A 13 29.52 6.62 28.53
N THR A 14 29.21 7.10 29.74
CA THR A 14 29.37 8.53 30.08
C THR A 14 30.82 9.00 30.23
N HIS A 15 31.76 8.08 30.43
CA HIS A 15 33.17 8.42 30.61
C HIS A 15 33.90 8.66 29.28
N ASN A 16 33.51 7.95 28.22
CA ASN A 16 34.08 8.08 26.87
C ASN A 16 33.03 8.62 25.88
N LYS A 17 32.61 9.87 26.10
CA LYS A 17 31.48 10.51 25.40
C LYS A 17 31.66 10.57 23.88
N LEU A 18 32.82 10.97 23.38
CA LEU A 18 33.06 11.17 21.94
C LEU A 18 33.01 9.85 21.17
N ARG A 19 33.62 8.80 21.72
CA ARG A 19 33.63 7.47 21.09
C ARG A 19 32.25 6.82 21.13
N SER A 20 31.59 6.88 22.28
CA SER A 20 30.22 6.36 22.42
C SER A 20 29.27 7.07 21.47
N PHE A 21 29.38 8.40 21.36
CA PHE A 21 28.62 9.19 20.41
C PHE A 21 28.85 8.77 18.95
N LEU A 22 30.11 8.65 18.50
CA LEU A 22 30.43 8.24 17.14
C LEU A 22 29.90 6.83 16.80
N THR A 23 29.92 5.92 17.77
CA THR A 23 29.44 4.54 17.59
C THR A 23 27.91 4.49 17.52
N ILE A 24 27.26 5.21 18.43
CA ILE A 24 25.80 5.37 18.44
C ILE A 24 25.34 6.04 17.15
N LEU A 25 26.07 7.04 16.65
CA LEU A 25 25.72 7.78 15.43
C LEU A 25 25.58 6.86 14.21
N GLY A 26 26.49 5.90 14.03
CA GLY A 26 26.41 4.93 12.93
C GLY A 26 25.15 4.06 13.00
N ILE A 27 24.78 3.62 14.21
CA ILE A 27 23.55 2.84 14.46
C ILE A 27 22.32 3.71 14.24
N VAL A 28 22.33 4.95 14.75
CA VAL A 28 21.24 5.91 14.60
C VAL A 28 20.98 6.15 13.12
N ILE A 29 22.00 6.45 12.32
CA ILE A 29 21.84 6.70 10.88
C ILE A 29 21.28 5.46 10.17
N GLY A 30 21.83 4.28 10.45
CA GLY A 30 21.37 3.02 9.86
C GLY A 30 19.90 2.70 10.20
N VAL A 31 19.54 2.75 11.48
CA VAL A 31 18.17 2.49 11.94
C VAL A 31 17.21 3.57 11.45
N THR A 32 17.60 4.84 11.47
CA THR A 32 16.80 5.95 10.93
C THR A 32 16.46 5.72 9.47
N ALA A 33 17.46 5.41 8.64
CA ALA A 33 17.27 5.19 7.21
C ALA A 33 16.35 3.99 6.94
N ILE A 34 16.56 2.86 7.63
CA ILE A 34 15.72 1.66 7.47
C ILE A 34 14.28 1.93 7.89
N ILE A 35 14.07 2.54 9.06
CA ILE A 35 12.73 2.83 9.58
C ILE A 35 12.00 3.80 8.66
N ALA A 36 12.66 4.87 8.23
CA ALA A 36 12.07 5.82 7.30
C ALA A 36 11.66 5.11 5.99
N LEU A 37 12.57 4.33 5.40
CA LEU A 37 12.31 3.66 4.11
C LEU A 37 11.19 2.62 4.22
N ILE A 38 11.20 1.76 5.24
CA ILE A 38 10.16 0.76 5.45
C ILE A 38 8.80 1.44 5.70
N THR A 39 8.76 2.49 6.53
CA THR A 39 7.50 3.16 6.87
C THR A 39 6.91 3.87 5.65
N ILE A 40 7.75 4.53 4.84
CA ILE A 40 7.33 5.15 3.58
C ILE A 40 6.81 4.08 2.61
N VAL A 41 7.57 3.00 2.38
CA VAL A 41 7.18 1.93 1.45
C VAL A 41 5.88 1.27 1.91
N GLN A 42 5.73 0.99 3.20
CA GLN A 42 4.50 0.40 3.73
C GLN A 42 3.30 1.37 3.63
N GLY A 43 3.53 2.68 3.84
CA GLY A 43 2.50 3.70 3.64
C GLY A 43 2.01 3.72 2.19
N VAL A 44 2.94 3.69 1.23
CA VAL A 44 2.61 3.59 -0.19
C VAL A 44 1.89 2.27 -0.51
N ILE A 45 2.40 1.14 -0.04
CA ILE A 45 1.78 -0.17 -0.25
C ILE A 45 0.35 -0.20 0.31
N ASN A 46 0.13 0.31 1.51
CA ASN A 46 -1.19 0.34 2.13
C ASN A 46 -2.14 1.25 1.36
N ASN A 47 -1.68 2.43 0.94
CA ASN A 47 -2.48 3.34 0.13
C ASN A 47 -2.90 2.70 -1.20
N VAL A 48 -1.96 2.02 -1.88
CA VAL A 48 -2.28 1.27 -3.10
C VAL A 48 -3.22 0.11 -2.78
N ASN A 49 -2.96 -0.71 -1.76
CA ASN A 49 -3.82 -1.84 -1.40
C ASN A 49 -5.26 -1.40 -1.08
N GLN A 50 -5.45 -0.31 -0.35
CA GLN A 50 -6.78 0.24 -0.05
C GLN A 50 -7.55 0.60 -1.33
N GLN A 51 -6.85 1.11 -2.35
CA GLN A 51 -7.47 1.37 -3.66
C GLN A 51 -7.92 0.05 -4.31
N PHE A 52 -7.17 -1.04 -4.16
CA PHE A 52 -7.53 -2.33 -4.79
C PHE A 52 -8.50 -3.19 -3.97
N GLU A 53 -8.62 -2.98 -2.65
CA GLU A 53 -9.56 -3.73 -1.78
C GLU A 53 -11.02 -3.55 -2.20
N SER A 54 -11.36 -2.44 -2.87
CA SER A 54 -12.71 -2.22 -3.42
C SER A 54 -12.98 -2.98 -4.72
N VAL A 55 -11.94 -3.55 -5.35
CA VAL A 55 -12.09 -4.21 -6.64
C VAL A 55 -12.27 -5.70 -6.43
N GLY A 56 -13.46 -6.21 -6.75
CA GLY A 56 -13.80 -7.62 -6.56
C GLY A 56 -12.78 -8.55 -7.25
N ALA A 57 -12.17 -9.45 -6.49
CA ALA A 57 -11.15 -10.42 -6.94
C ALA A 57 -11.61 -11.23 -8.18
N ASN A 58 -12.91 -11.50 -8.31
CA ASN A 58 -13.47 -12.29 -9.40
C ASN A 58 -14.03 -11.42 -10.53
N THR A 59 -13.30 -10.39 -10.92
CA THR A 59 -13.69 -9.46 -11.99
C THR A 59 -12.71 -9.52 -13.14
N ILE A 60 -13.25 -9.66 -14.36
CA ILE A 60 -12.51 -9.60 -15.62
C ILE A 60 -12.96 -8.35 -16.35
N VAL A 61 -12.03 -7.46 -16.69
CA VAL A 61 -12.31 -6.26 -17.48
C VAL A 61 -11.98 -6.56 -18.94
N VAL A 62 -12.95 -6.37 -19.83
CA VAL A 62 -12.76 -6.41 -21.27
C VAL A 62 -12.76 -4.99 -21.80
N GLN A 63 -11.66 -4.60 -22.45
CA GLN A 63 -11.58 -3.37 -23.23
C GLN A 63 -11.64 -3.72 -24.71
N ALA A 64 -12.59 -3.14 -25.44
CA ALA A 64 -12.78 -3.36 -26.86
C ALA A 64 -12.40 -2.09 -27.63
N TYR A 65 -11.15 -2.03 -28.09
CA TYR A 65 -10.66 -0.94 -28.95
C TYR A 65 -11.32 -0.96 -30.33
N GLY A 66 -11.80 -2.15 -30.73
CA GLY A 66 -12.52 -2.36 -31.96
C GLY A 66 -11.61 -2.45 -33.18
N THR A 67 -12.26 -2.49 -34.33
CA THR A 67 -11.65 -2.63 -35.65
C THR A 67 -12.39 -1.72 -36.64
N PRO A 68 -11.84 -1.46 -37.84
CA PRO A 68 -12.56 -0.72 -38.87
C PRO A 68 -13.94 -1.32 -39.24
N LEU A 69 -14.13 -2.63 -39.02
CA LEU A 69 -15.39 -3.33 -39.30
C LEU A 69 -16.34 -3.37 -38.10
N LYS A 70 -15.83 -3.18 -36.88
CA LYS A 70 -16.60 -3.27 -35.63
C LYS A 70 -15.96 -2.41 -34.54
N GLN A 71 -16.56 -1.26 -34.27
CA GLN A 71 -16.02 -0.27 -33.34
C GLN A 71 -16.47 -0.53 -31.89
N GLY A 72 -16.17 -1.71 -31.32
CA GLY A 72 -16.49 -2.06 -29.93
C GLY A 72 -17.48 -3.22 -29.76
N LEU A 73 -18.10 -3.32 -28.57
CA LEU A 73 -19.09 -4.35 -28.25
C LEU A 73 -20.52 -3.84 -28.47
N SER A 74 -21.38 -4.70 -28.98
CA SER A 74 -22.83 -4.50 -29.09
C SER A 74 -23.56 -5.20 -27.94
N ASP A 75 -24.85 -4.89 -27.72
CA ASP A 75 -25.66 -5.58 -26.70
C ASP A 75 -25.68 -7.10 -26.91
N LYS A 76 -25.69 -7.56 -28.18
CA LYS A 76 -25.58 -9.00 -28.52
C LYS A 76 -24.26 -9.63 -28.08
N ASP A 77 -23.18 -8.85 -28.11
CA ASP A 77 -21.89 -9.34 -27.62
C ASP A 77 -21.89 -9.48 -26.10
N LEU A 78 -22.59 -8.59 -25.39
CA LEU A 78 -22.74 -8.69 -23.94
C LEU A 78 -23.56 -9.92 -23.54
N GLU A 79 -24.66 -10.20 -24.23
CA GLU A 79 -25.46 -11.42 -24.02
C GLU A 79 -24.61 -12.68 -24.26
N ALA A 80 -23.89 -12.73 -25.37
CA ALA A 80 -23.03 -13.88 -25.68
C ALA A 80 -21.85 -14.05 -24.72
N LEU A 81 -21.30 -12.95 -24.20
CA LEU A 81 -20.29 -13.00 -23.14
C LEU A 81 -20.90 -13.49 -21.82
N GLN A 82 -22.13 -13.09 -21.48
CA GLN A 82 -22.83 -13.57 -20.28
C GLN A 82 -23.09 -15.08 -20.32
N ASP A 83 -23.34 -15.64 -21.51
CA ASP A 83 -23.61 -17.07 -21.70
C ASP A 83 -22.36 -17.98 -21.55
N ILE A 84 -21.16 -17.40 -21.38
CA ILE A 84 -19.94 -18.16 -21.12
C ILE A 84 -20.03 -18.78 -19.72
N ASP A 85 -19.79 -20.09 -19.63
CA ASP A 85 -19.81 -20.82 -18.36
C ASP A 85 -18.83 -20.21 -17.34
N GLY A 86 -19.30 -20.00 -16.12
CA GLY A 86 -18.57 -19.33 -15.05
C GLY A 86 -18.78 -17.81 -14.96
N ILE A 87 -19.48 -17.17 -15.91
CA ILE A 87 -19.84 -15.75 -15.82
C ILE A 87 -21.22 -15.59 -15.19
N VAL A 88 -21.30 -14.78 -14.13
CA VAL A 88 -22.51 -14.61 -13.31
C VAL A 88 -23.14 -13.22 -13.45
N GLY A 89 -22.58 -12.37 -14.31
CA GLY A 89 -23.13 -11.07 -14.65
C GLY A 89 -22.11 -10.19 -15.35
N PHE A 90 -22.60 -9.13 -15.98
CA PHE A 90 -21.77 -8.13 -16.64
C PHE A 90 -22.22 -6.72 -16.25
N ALA A 91 -21.28 -5.77 -16.25
CA ALA A 91 -21.53 -4.35 -16.08
C ALA A 91 -20.83 -3.57 -17.20
N PRO A 92 -21.58 -3.10 -18.22
CA PRO A 92 -20.99 -2.27 -19.25
C PRO A 92 -20.65 -0.90 -18.65
N THR A 93 -19.58 -0.30 -19.16
CA THR A 93 -19.16 1.05 -18.78
C THR A 93 -19.13 1.92 -20.04
N VAL A 94 -19.93 2.98 -20.02
CA VAL A 94 -19.99 3.98 -21.10
C VAL A 94 -19.77 5.34 -20.46
N THR A 95 -18.67 5.99 -20.79
CA THR A 95 -18.34 7.31 -20.24
C THR A 95 -18.59 8.42 -21.24
N ALA A 96 -19.02 9.56 -20.74
CA ALA A 96 -19.07 10.82 -21.47
C ALA A 96 -18.60 11.95 -20.55
N THR A 97 -18.16 13.06 -21.14
CA THR A 97 -17.87 14.29 -20.41
C THR A 97 -18.99 15.29 -20.70
N ILE A 98 -19.57 15.86 -19.65
CA ILE A 98 -20.70 16.78 -19.74
C ILE A 98 -20.45 18.03 -18.92
N ASP A 99 -21.21 19.07 -19.24
CA ASP A 99 -21.33 20.26 -18.42
C ASP A 99 -22.68 20.24 -17.68
N VAL A 100 -22.66 20.57 -16.38
CA VAL A 100 -23.84 20.51 -15.51
C VAL A 100 -24.19 21.91 -15.02
N PRO A 101 -25.37 22.46 -15.38
CA PRO A 101 -25.83 23.73 -14.84
C PRO A 101 -26.05 23.67 -13.33
N ASN A 102 -25.47 24.62 -12.60
CA ASN A 102 -25.54 24.71 -11.14
C ASN A 102 -25.88 26.15 -10.70
N ARG A 103 -27.16 26.44 -10.41
CA ARG A 103 -27.64 27.69 -9.78
C ARG A 103 -27.01 28.99 -10.34
N GLY A 104 -26.91 29.11 -11.67
CA GLY A 104 -26.35 30.29 -12.35
C GLY A 104 -24.89 30.16 -12.77
N ASN A 105 -24.20 29.11 -12.33
CA ASN A 105 -22.89 28.67 -12.80
C ASN A 105 -23.01 27.40 -13.65
N ILE A 106 -21.91 27.00 -14.28
CA ILE A 106 -21.78 25.74 -15.01
C ILE A 106 -20.59 24.99 -14.43
N GLU A 107 -20.82 23.74 -14.03
CA GLU A 107 -19.77 22.81 -13.67
C GLU A 107 -19.28 22.14 -14.95
N GLU A 108 -18.06 22.45 -15.37
CA GLU A 108 -17.48 21.96 -16.62
C GLU A 108 -16.72 20.64 -16.41
N ASN A 109 -16.65 19.82 -17.47
CA ASN A 109 -15.84 18.60 -17.52
C ASN A 109 -16.21 17.52 -16.47
N ILE A 110 -17.50 17.40 -16.15
CA ILE A 110 -18.00 16.37 -15.23
C ILE A 110 -18.05 15.02 -15.94
N VAL A 111 -17.58 13.98 -15.26
CA VAL A 111 -17.63 12.61 -15.76
C VAL A 111 -19.04 12.06 -15.58
N LEU A 112 -19.68 11.74 -16.71
CA LEU A 112 -20.94 11.00 -16.77
C LEU A 112 -20.63 9.53 -17.04
N ASP A 113 -20.90 8.68 -16.06
CA ASP A 113 -20.64 7.25 -16.13
C ASP A 113 -21.94 6.45 -16.33
N GLY A 114 -21.91 5.56 -17.29
CA GLY A 114 -23.02 4.71 -17.69
C GLY A 114 -22.86 3.33 -17.07
N LYS A 115 -23.71 3.02 -16.09
CA LYS A 115 -23.69 1.72 -15.37
C LYS A 115 -25.04 1.01 -15.48
N ASN A 116 -25.05 -0.28 -15.17
CA ASN A 116 -26.26 -1.09 -15.05
C ASN A 116 -26.52 -1.49 -13.59
N GLU A 117 -27.59 -2.24 -13.36
CA GLU A 117 -27.97 -2.73 -12.04
C GLU A 117 -27.01 -3.78 -11.47
N VAL A 118 -26.32 -4.54 -12.33
CA VAL A 118 -25.35 -5.55 -11.90
C VAL A 118 -24.19 -4.88 -11.17
N TYR A 119 -23.71 -3.74 -11.67
CA TYR A 119 -22.68 -2.95 -11.01
C TYR A 119 -23.03 -2.62 -9.56
N PHE A 120 -24.21 -2.04 -9.32
CA PHE A 120 -24.66 -1.69 -7.96
C PHE A 120 -24.96 -2.91 -7.08
N ARG A 121 -25.37 -4.03 -7.68
CA ARG A 121 -25.60 -5.29 -6.95
C ARG A 121 -24.30 -5.94 -6.49
N ARG A 122 -23.24 -5.83 -7.31
CA ARG A 122 -21.91 -6.39 -7.01
C ARG A 122 -21.10 -5.49 -6.11
N ASN A 123 -21.41 -4.20 -6.08
CA ASN A 123 -20.77 -3.21 -5.22
C ASN A 123 -21.80 -2.55 -4.28
N PRO A 124 -22.42 -3.29 -3.34
CA PRO A 124 -23.51 -2.75 -2.52
C PRO A 124 -23.06 -1.62 -1.57
N ASP A 125 -21.79 -1.63 -1.15
CA ASP A 125 -21.24 -0.68 -0.18
C ASP A 125 -20.93 0.70 -0.77
N ILE A 126 -21.13 0.89 -2.09
CA ILE A 126 -20.83 2.17 -2.75
C ILE A 126 -21.95 3.18 -2.54
N VAL A 127 -23.20 2.71 -2.42
CA VAL A 127 -24.37 3.58 -2.22
C VAL A 127 -24.56 3.78 -0.72
N VAL A 128 -24.23 4.97 -0.24
CA VAL A 128 -24.36 5.32 1.18
C VAL A 128 -25.78 5.76 1.53
N GLU A 129 -26.51 6.34 0.58
CA GLU A 129 -27.87 6.80 0.78
C GLU A 129 -28.74 6.55 -0.45
N GLY A 130 -30.02 6.25 -0.24
CA GLY A 130 -30.98 5.98 -1.32
C GLY A 130 -30.81 4.57 -1.89
N ARG A 131 -30.78 4.46 -3.23
CA ARG A 131 -30.64 3.20 -3.95
C ARG A 131 -29.76 3.34 -5.19
N GLY A 132 -29.14 2.24 -5.60
CA GLY A 132 -28.51 2.12 -6.91
C GLY A 132 -29.53 2.02 -8.07
N ILE A 133 -29.00 1.99 -9.29
CA ILE A 133 -29.78 1.77 -10.52
C ILE A 133 -30.32 0.33 -10.50
N ASN A 134 -31.59 0.14 -10.87
CA ASN A 134 -32.23 -1.17 -10.95
C ASN A 134 -32.53 -1.58 -12.41
N ILE A 135 -32.96 -2.83 -12.60
CA ILE A 135 -33.25 -3.36 -13.95
C ILE A 135 -34.35 -2.57 -14.68
N LEU A 136 -35.39 -2.14 -13.95
CA LEU A 136 -36.50 -1.37 -14.53
C LEU A 136 -36.06 0.02 -14.99
N ASP A 137 -35.05 0.61 -14.35
CA ASP A 137 -34.48 1.89 -14.76
C ASP A 137 -33.72 1.75 -16.10
N ILE A 138 -33.07 0.61 -16.33
CA ILE A 138 -32.41 0.28 -17.59
C ILE A 138 -33.44 -0.01 -18.69
N GLU A 139 -34.38 -0.91 -18.44
CA GLU A 139 -35.38 -1.37 -19.42
C GLU A 139 -36.31 -0.24 -19.88
N ASN A 140 -36.80 0.58 -18.94
CA ASN A 140 -37.70 1.69 -19.26
C ASN A 140 -36.97 2.99 -19.60
N ARG A 141 -35.61 2.99 -19.59
CA ARG A 141 -34.78 4.19 -19.77
C ARG A 141 -35.21 5.32 -18.83
N ASN A 142 -35.44 4.98 -17.56
CA ASN A 142 -35.82 5.96 -16.56
C ASN A 142 -34.70 6.99 -16.41
N ARG A 143 -35.09 8.26 -16.26
CA ARG A 143 -34.16 9.38 -16.09
C ARG A 143 -33.81 9.52 -14.62
N VAL A 144 -33.07 8.55 -14.11
CA VAL A 144 -32.55 8.53 -12.74
C VAL A 144 -31.03 8.64 -12.74
N CYS A 145 -30.47 9.25 -11.71
CA CYS A 145 -29.04 9.34 -11.51
C CYS A 145 -28.65 8.99 -10.08
N VAL A 146 -27.42 8.52 -9.94
CA VAL A 146 -26.72 8.34 -8.68
C VAL A 146 -25.51 9.28 -8.73
N ILE A 147 -25.27 10.05 -7.69
CA ILE A 147 -24.21 11.07 -7.68
C ILE A 147 -23.21 10.82 -6.56
N SER A 148 -21.94 11.19 -6.76
CA SER A 148 -20.97 11.15 -5.67
C SER A 148 -21.30 12.17 -4.57
N ARG A 149 -20.81 11.93 -3.35
CA ARG A 149 -20.93 12.83 -2.20
C ARG A 149 -20.38 14.23 -2.53
N GLU A 150 -19.29 14.29 -3.27
CA GLU A 150 -18.66 15.51 -3.74
C GLU A 150 -19.59 16.29 -4.68
N MET A 151 -20.24 15.60 -5.61
CA MET A 151 -21.25 16.20 -6.49
C MET A 151 -22.49 16.68 -5.74
N GLU A 152 -22.95 15.92 -4.74
CA GLU A 152 -24.06 16.35 -3.88
C GLU A 152 -23.74 17.66 -3.16
N GLN A 153 -22.56 17.75 -2.53
CA GLN A 153 -22.12 18.96 -1.85
C GLN A 153 -22.03 20.16 -2.80
N LYS A 154 -21.52 19.94 -4.02
CA LYS A 154 -21.35 20.98 -5.05
C LYS A 154 -22.69 21.52 -5.57
N LEU A 155 -23.66 20.63 -5.82
CA LEU A 155 -24.95 20.99 -6.41
C LEU A 155 -26.00 21.45 -5.38
N PHE A 156 -25.91 20.94 -4.14
CA PHE A 156 -26.94 21.14 -3.12
C PHE A 156 -26.45 21.81 -1.82
N MET A 157 -25.18 22.22 -1.73
CA MET A 157 -24.63 23.03 -0.61
C MET A 157 -24.93 22.46 0.80
N SER A 158 -24.90 21.12 0.94
CA SER A 158 -25.20 20.35 2.17
C SER A 158 -26.68 20.02 2.43
N GLU A 159 -27.60 20.34 1.51
CA GLU A 159 -28.94 19.76 1.51
C GLU A 159 -28.91 18.35 0.87
N SER A 160 -29.81 17.46 1.30
CA SER A 160 -29.91 16.12 0.71
C SER A 160 -30.30 16.22 -0.76
N GLY A 161 -29.46 15.65 -1.63
CA GLY A 161 -29.68 15.59 -3.07
C GLY A 161 -30.76 14.58 -3.47
N ILE A 162 -31.17 13.66 -2.59
CA ILE A 162 -32.14 12.61 -2.90
C ILE A 162 -33.50 13.20 -3.31
N ASN A 163 -34.08 12.63 -4.37
CA ASN A 163 -35.32 13.06 -5.02
C ASN A 163 -35.27 14.46 -5.67
N GLN A 164 -34.13 15.14 -5.62
CA GLN A 164 -33.93 16.37 -6.37
C GLN A 164 -33.65 16.07 -7.85
N THR A 165 -33.84 17.08 -8.70
CA THR A 165 -33.57 16.95 -10.13
C THR A 165 -32.34 17.73 -10.54
N ILE A 166 -31.47 17.11 -11.33
CA ILE A 166 -30.33 17.75 -11.99
C ILE A 166 -30.53 17.73 -13.50
N THR A 167 -29.98 18.72 -14.21
CA THR A 167 -30.07 18.76 -15.68
C THR A 167 -28.74 18.32 -16.28
N ILE A 168 -28.79 17.29 -17.10
CA ILE A 168 -27.65 16.70 -17.80
C ILE A 168 -27.93 16.85 -19.29
N ASP A 169 -27.11 17.63 -20.00
CA ASP A 169 -27.25 17.89 -21.45
C ASP A 169 -28.69 18.27 -21.87
N GLY A 170 -29.32 19.16 -21.09
CA GLY A 170 -30.69 19.62 -21.31
C GLY A 170 -31.81 18.67 -20.86
N VAL A 171 -31.48 17.47 -20.37
CA VAL A 171 -32.44 16.47 -19.88
C VAL A 171 -32.45 16.43 -18.35
N ARG A 172 -33.64 16.42 -17.75
CA ARG A 172 -33.79 16.32 -16.27
C ARG A 172 -33.71 14.88 -15.80
N TYR A 173 -32.84 14.64 -14.81
CA TYR A 173 -32.66 13.38 -14.10
C TYR A 173 -32.99 13.55 -12.63
N THR A 174 -33.63 12.56 -12.02
CA THR A 174 -33.91 12.52 -10.58
C THR A 174 -32.82 11.75 -9.85
N VAL A 175 -32.25 12.35 -8.80
CA VAL A 175 -31.25 11.71 -7.95
C VAL A 175 -31.93 10.66 -7.07
N VAL A 176 -31.54 9.40 -7.21
CA VAL A 176 -32.11 8.26 -6.46
C VAL A 176 -31.15 7.64 -5.46
N GLY A 177 -29.86 7.97 -5.54
CA GLY A 177 -28.85 7.50 -4.62
C GLY A 177 -27.63 8.40 -4.58
N ILE A 178 -26.88 8.29 -3.51
CA ILE A 178 -25.61 8.99 -3.31
C ILE A 178 -24.53 7.96 -3.03
N THR A 179 -23.39 8.09 -3.71
CA THR A 179 -22.24 7.23 -3.53
C THR A 179 -21.15 7.90 -2.73
N ASP A 180 -20.40 7.09 -1.99
CA ASP A 180 -19.17 7.53 -1.34
C ASP A 180 -17.98 6.94 -2.10
N THR A 181 -17.52 7.69 -3.09
CA THR A 181 -16.37 7.34 -3.93
C THR A 181 -15.03 7.77 -3.33
N SER A 182 -15.04 8.43 -2.16
CA SER A 182 -13.81 8.85 -1.47
C SER A 182 -12.95 7.62 -1.10
N GLY A 183 -11.88 7.40 -1.86
CA GLY A 183 -10.84 6.41 -1.55
C GLY A 183 -11.04 5.00 -2.09
N LYS A 184 -12.13 4.72 -2.84
CA LYS A 184 -12.38 3.41 -3.45
C LYS A 184 -12.23 3.48 -4.97
N LEU A 185 -11.51 2.52 -5.55
CA LEU A 185 -11.30 2.38 -6.99
C LEU A 185 -12.59 1.86 -7.64
N ASP A 186 -13.59 2.72 -7.77
CA ASP A 186 -14.97 2.31 -8.13
C ASP A 186 -15.11 1.90 -9.62
N SER A 187 -14.08 2.12 -10.41
CA SER A 187 -13.78 1.37 -11.64
C SER A 187 -12.39 1.74 -12.14
N VAL A 188 -11.62 0.75 -12.59
CA VAL A 188 -10.22 0.90 -13.05
C VAL A 188 -10.04 2.04 -14.07
N MET A 189 -11.08 2.34 -14.84
CA MET A 189 -11.07 3.39 -15.87
C MET A 189 -11.38 4.78 -15.33
N THR A 190 -12.24 4.91 -14.31
CA THR A 190 -12.61 6.20 -13.73
C THR A 190 -11.50 6.75 -12.84
N THR A 191 -10.68 5.86 -12.26
CA THR A 191 -9.47 6.24 -11.50
C THR A 191 -8.39 6.88 -12.39
N MET A 192 -8.29 6.52 -13.68
CA MET A 192 -7.34 7.16 -14.60
C MET A 192 -7.66 8.65 -14.84
N ALA A 193 -8.91 9.07 -14.59
CA ALA A 193 -9.35 10.46 -14.74
C ALA A 193 -9.18 11.31 -13.47
N ASN A 194 -8.82 10.70 -12.33
CA ASN A 194 -8.50 11.38 -11.06
C ASN A 194 -9.55 12.42 -10.63
N ASN A 195 -10.83 12.14 -10.85
CA ASN A 195 -11.93 13.06 -10.58
C ASN A 195 -12.96 12.39 -9.65
N ASN A 196 -13.13 12.94 -8.45
CA ASN A 196 -14.10 12.46 -7.46
C ASN A 196 -15.53 12.97 -7.75
N GLU A 197 -15.68 13.77 -8.80
CA GLU A 197 -16.93 14.35 -9.27
C GLU A 197 -17.54 13.47 -10.36
N VAL A 198 -18.39 12.52 -9.96
CA VAL A 198 -18.98 11.52 -10.87
C VAL A 198 -20.51 11.54 -10.76
N ILE A 199 -21.15 11.50 -11.92
CA ILE A 199 -22.60 11.27 -12.05
C ILE A 199 -22.78 9.93 -12.76
N MET A 200 -23.48 8.99 -12.13
CA MET A 200 -23.81 7.69 -12.70
C MET A 200 -25.27 7.67 -13.17
N ILE A 201 -25.51 7.28 -14.42
CA ILE A 201 -26.85 7.07 -14.99
C ILE A 201 -26.92 5.71 -15.70
N PRO A 202 -28.11 5.21 -16.09
CA PRO A 202 -28.23 4.04 -16.95
C PRO A 202 -27.31 4.13 -18.17
N TYR A 203 -26.50 3.10 -18.43
CA TYR A 203 -25.58 3.09 -19.58
C TYR A 203 -26.31 3.30 -20.92
N THR A 204 -27.56 2.81 -21.03
CA THR A 204 -28.44 3.03 -22.18
C THR A 204 -28.80 4.49 -22.40
N ASN A 205 -28.86 5.29 -21.33
CA ASN A 205 -29.09 6.73 -21.39
C ASN A 205 -27.81 7.47 -21.82
N VAL A 206 -26.63 7.08 -21.32
CA VAL A 206 -25.35 7.68 -21.77
C VAL A 206 -25.12 7.41 -23.25
N MET A 207 -25.38 6.20 -23.74
CA MET A 207 -25.27 5.89 -25.17
C MET A 207 -26.23 6.73 -26.01
N TYR A 208 -27.45 6.98 -25.51
CA TYR A 208 -28.41 7.83 -26.20
C TYR A 208 -27.95 9.30 -26.25
N LEU A 209 -27.45 9.84 -25.13
CA LEU A 209 -26.97 11.22 -25.04
C LEU A 209 -25.70 11.45 -25.87
N SER A 210 -24.72 10.56 -25.76
CA SER A 210 -23.43 10.68 -26.47
C SER A 210 -23.49 10.27 -27.93
N GLY A 211 -24.57 9.61 -28.36
CA GLY A 211 -24.66 8.98 -29.68
C GLY A 211 -23.74 7.78 -29.85
N ALA A 212 -23.13 7.28 -28.77
CA ALA A 212 -22.30 6.08 -28.79
C ALA A 212 -23.14 4.87 -29.20
N LYS A 213 -22.67 4.14 -30.21
CA LYS A 213 -23.34 2.95 -30.76
C LYS A 213 -22.82 1.63 -30.19
N ASN A 214 -21.67 1.68 -29.54
CA ASN A 214 -20.93 0.52 -29.08
C ASN A 214 -20.33 0.80 -27.71
N ILE A 215 -20.07 -0.28 -26.99
CA ILE A 215 -19.54 -0.29 -25.63
C ILE A 215 -18.06 -0.61 -25.71
N MET A 216 -17.22 0.28 -25.16
CA MET A 216 -15.76 0.14 -25.22
C MET A 216 -15.22 -0.69 -24.06
N ALA A 217 -15.95 -0.79 -22.96
CA ALA A 217 -15.51 -1.49 -21.77
C ALA A 217 -16.67 -2.22 -21.08
N VAL A 218 -16.41 -3.43 -20.61
CA VAL A 218 -17.33 -4.21 -19.79
C VAL A 218 -16.57 -4.92 -18.68
N GLU A 219 -17.12 -4.86 -17.48
CA GLU A 219 -16.72 -5.71 -16.35
C GLU A 219 -17.55 -6.99 -16.38
N LEU A 220 -16.89 -8.13 -16.36
CA LEU A 220 -17.50 -9.45 -16.29
C LEU A 220 -17.22 -10.00 -14.89
N TYR A 221 -18.29 -10.34 -14.17
CA TYR A 221 -18.19 -10.93 -12.84
C TYR A 221 -18.21 -12.45 -12.97
N MET A 222 -17.20 -13.09 -12.42
CA MET A 222 -17.01 -14.53 -12.47
C MET A 222 -17.50 -15.18 -11.17
N ASP A 223 -18.03 -16.40 -11.27
CA ASP A 223 -18.32 -17.23 -10.10
C ASP A 223 -17.03 -17.52 -9.33
N ALA A 224 -17.05 -17.45 -8.00
CA ALA A 224 -15.89 -17.72 -7.17
C ALA A 224 -15.33 -19.15 -7.30
N THR A 225 -16.16 -20.08 -7.78
CA THR A 225 -15.80 -21.48 -8.01
C THR A 225 -15.36 -21.77 -9.44
N ALA A 226 -15.54 -20.83 -10.36
CA ALA A 226 -15.18 -21.01 -11.77
C ALA A 226 -13.66 -20.99 -11.97
N ASN A 227 -13.21 -21.72 -12.99
CA ASN A 227 -11.81 -21.71 -13.39
C ASN A 227 -11.52 -20.45 -14.24
N SER A 228 -10.80 -19.49 -13.65
CA SER A 228 -10.46 -18.23 -14.30
C SER A 228 -9.82 -18.39 -15.68
N GLN A 229 -8.90 -19.35 -15.82
CA GLN A 229 -8.22 -19.58 -17.09
C GLN A 229 -9.21 -20.03 -18.18
N SER A 230 -10.12 -20.94 -17.85
CA SER A 230 -11.16 -21.41 -18.78
C SER A 230 -12.13 -20.30 -19.18
N VAL A 231 -12.50 -19.43 -18.25
CA VAL A 231 -13.37 -18.28 -18.51
C VAL A 231 -12.67 -17.27 -19.42
N VAL A 232 -11.42 -16.91 -19.12
CA VAL A 232 -10.62 -15.99 -19.93
C VAL A 232 -10.40 -16.53 -21.35
N ASP A 233 -10.13 -17.83 -21.50
CA ASP A 233 -9.96 -18.46 -22.81
C ASP A 233 -11.27 -18.47 -23.60
N GLY A 234 -12.41 -18.71 -22.93
CA GLY A 234 -13.75 -18.58 -23.52
C GLY A 234 -14.03 -17.16 -24.04
N ILE A 235 -13.74 -16.14 -23.21
CA ILE A 235 -13.88 -14.73 -23.58
C ILE A 235 -13.00 -14.41 -24.80
N LYS A 236 -11.71 -14.76 -24.76
CA LYS A 236 -10.79 -14.51 -25.88
C LYS A 236 -11.23 -15.22 -27.16
N SER A 237 -11.70 -16.45 -27.07
CA SER A 237 -12.22 -17.20 -28.22
C SER A 237 -13.41 -16.50 -28.86
N TYR A 238 -14.36 -16.02 -28.05
CA TYR A 238 -15.50 -15.27 -28.54
C TYR A 238 -15.09 -13.94 -29.18
N LEU A 239 -14.26 -13.14 -28.49
CA LEU A 239 -13.83 -11.83 -28.96
C LEU A 239 -12.97 -11.92 -30.23
N ASN A 240 -12.14 -12.95 -30.37
CA ASN A 240 -11.41 -13.22 -31.60
C ASN A 240 -12.35 -13.38 -32.79
N GLY A 241 -13.43 -14.16 -32.65
CA GLY A 241 -14.45 -14.28 -33.70
C GLY A 241 -15.17 -12.96 -33.95
N ALA A 242 -15.59 -12.27 -32.88
CA ALA A 242 -16.33 -11.01 -32.96
C ALA A 242 -15.54 -9.87 -33.64
N PHE A 243 -14.22 -9.85 -33.50
CA PHE A 243 -13.32 -8.85 -34.08
C PHE A 243 -12.52 -9.37 -35.30
N ASN A 244 -12.97 -10.45 -35.94
CA ASN A 244 -12.37 -11.01 -37.17
C ASN A 244 -10.90 -11.39 -37.04
N TYR A 245 -10.49 -11.90 -35.87
CA TYR A 245 -9.12 -12.32 -35.56
C TYR A 245 -8.08 -11.21 -35.79
N LYS A 246 -8.50 -9.94 -35.67
CA LYS A 246 -7.58 -8.82 -35.77
C LYS A 246 -6.82 -8.66 -34.45
N ASP A 247 -5.49 -8.63 -34.55
CA ASP A 247 -4.62 -8.33 -33.42
C ASP A 247 -4.93 -6.95 -32.80
N ASP A 248 -4.67 -6.82 -31.50
CA ASP A 248 -4.85 -5.59 -30.72
C ASP A 248 -6.26 -4.97 -30.81
N SER A 249 -7.28 -5.78 -31.09
CA SER A 249 -8.68 -5.34 -31.17
C SER A 249 -9.37 -5.25 -29.80
N TYR A 250 -8.85 -5.96 -28.81
CA TYR A 250 -9.35 -5.96 -27.44
C TYR A 250 -8.24 -6.33 -26.44
N ALA A 251 -8.49 -6.03 -25.17
CA ALA A 251 -7.70 -6.50 -24.04
C ALA A 251 -8.62 -7.17 -23.01
N VAL A 252 -8.17 -8.29 -22.45
CA VAL A 252 -8.84 -8.99 -21.33
C VAL A 252 -7.90 -8.92 -20.14
N ILE A 253 -8.35 -8.24 -19.08
CA ILE A 253 -7.57 -7.97 -17.88
C ILE A 253 -8.25 -8.64 -16.70
N GLU A 254 -7.60 -9.61 -16.10
CA GLU A 254 -8.06 -10.25 -14.86
C GLU A 254 -7.56 -9.46 -13.64
N MET A 255 -8.47 -9.09 -12.73
CA MET A 255 -8.09 -8.34 -11.54
C MET A 255 -7.16 -9.14 -10.60
N ASN A 256 -7.36 -10.44 -10.46
CA ASN A 256 -6.45 -11.30 -9.67
C ASN A 256 -5.02 -11.28 -10.21
N SER A 257 -4.83 -11.26 -11.53
CA SER A 257 -3.48 -11.17 -12.12
C SER A 257 -2.80 -9.85 -11.75
N LEU A 258 -3.54 -8.75 -11.64
CA LEU A 258 -3.00 -7.47 -11.17
C LEU A 258 -2.63 -7.54 -9.69
N LEU A 259 -3.49 -8.13 -8.85
CA LEU A 259 -3.21 -8.34 -7.42
C LEU A 259 -1.96 -9.20 -7.22
N ASP A 260 -1.76 -10.24 -8.00
CA ASP A 260 -0.58 -11.11 -7.90
C ASP A 260 0.69 -10.42 -8.39
N MET A 261 0.61 -9.62 -9.47
CA MET A 261 1.71 -8.77 -9.91
C MET A 261 2.12 -7.79 -8.81
N MET A 262 1.14 -7.17 -8.13
CA MET A 262 1.41 -6.27 -7.01
C MET A 262 2.06 -6.98 -5.84
N LYS A 263 1.56 -8.16 -5.44
CA LYS A 263 2.19 -8.98 -4.38
C LYS A 263 3.64 -9.32 -4.74
N SER A 264 3.90 -9.66 -6.00
CA SER A 264 5.26 -9.90 -6.49
C SER A 264 6.16 -8.66 -6.37
N MET A 265 5.67 -7.49 -6.79
CA MET A 265 6.38 -6.21 -6.63
C MET A 265 6.63 -5.87 -5.16
N GLN A 266 5.65 -6.09 -4.28
CA GLN A 266 5.80 -5.92 -2.84
C GLN A 266 6.88 -6.84 -2.26
N GLY A 267 6.88 -8.12 -2.64
CA GLY A 267 7.92 -9.08 -2.26
C GLY A 267 9.31 -8.66 -2.73
N MET A 268 9.43 -8.14 -3.95
CA MET A 268 10.69 -7.63 -4.48
C MET A 268 11.19 -6.41 -3.68
N MET A 269 10.31 -5.48 -3.32
CA MET A 269 10.67 -4.35 -2.46
C MET A 269 11.11 -4.82 -1.06
N GLN A 270 10.41 -5.80 -0.47
CA GLN A 270 10.76 -6.36 0.84
C GLN A 270 12.13 -7.05 0.82
N THR A 271 12.45 -7.81 -0.22
CA THR A 271 13.76 -8.46 -0.35
C THR A 271 14.89 -7.44 -0.53
N MET A 272 14.65 -6.37 -1.31
CA MET A 272 15.59 -5.25 -1.43
C MET A 272 15.83 -4.55 -0.08
N LEU A 273 14.76 -4.27 0.67
CA LEU A 273 14.83 -3.71 2.02
C LEU A 273 15.63 -4.59 2.98
N ALA A 274 15.41 -5.90 2.94
CA ALA A 274 16.18 -6.85 3.74
C ALA A 274 17.68 -6.83 3.36
N GLY A 275 18.00 -6.68 2.07
CA GLY A 275 19.37 -6.49 1.60
C GLY A 275 20.02 -5.21 2.13
N ILE A 276 19.34 -4.08 2.03
CA ILE A 276 19.81 -2.79 2.56
C ILE A 276 19.99 -2.87 4.09
N ALA A 277 19.03 -3.46 4.78
CA ALA A 277 19.10 -3.68 6.22
C ALA A 277 20.30 -4.56 6.59
N SER A 278 20.60 -5.59 5.82
CA SER A 278 21.76 -6.46 6.05
C SER A 278 23.09 -5.70 5.90
N ILE A 279 23.20 -4.80 4.92
CA ILE A 279 24.39 -3.95 4.74
C ILE A 279 24.52 -2.97 5.92
N ALA A 280 23.41 -2.33 6.32
CA ALA A 280 23.40 -1.43 7.47
C ALA A 280 23.75 -2.16 8.79
N LEU A 281 23.32 -3.43 8.93
CA LEU A 281 23.67 -4.30 10.06
C LEU A 281 25.19 -4.49 10.14
N LEU A 282 25.83 -4.77 9.00
CA LEU A 282 27.28 -4.94 8.90
C LEU A 282 28.02 -3.64 9.24
N VAL A 283 27.61 -2.51 8.66
CA VAL A 283 28.28 -1.21 8.89
C VAL A 283 28.15 -0.77 10.35
N GLY A 284 26.94 -0.79 10.92
CA GLY A 284 26.71 -0.45 12.32
C GLY A 284 27.36 -1.45 13.28
N GLY A 285 27.32 -2.74 12.93
CA GLY A 285 27.91 -3.82 13.67
C GLY A 285 29.43 -3.75 13.78
N ILE A 286 30.12 -3.52 12.67
CA ILE A 286 31.59 -3.32 12.65
C ILE A 286 31.98 -2.14 13.55
N GLY A 287 31.18 -1.06 13.55
CA GLY A 287 31.36 0.07 14.45
C GLY A 287 31.35 -0.33 15.92
N ILE A 288 30.33 -1.08 16.36
CA ILE A 288 30.23 -1.60 17.74
C ILE A 288 31.40 -2.52 18.04
N MET A 289 31.72 -3.46 17.15
CA MET A 289 32.80 -4.43 17.36
C MET A 289 34.14 -3.72 17.56
N ASN A 290 34.48 -2.75 16.70
CA ASN A 290 35.73 -2.01 16.81
C ASN A 290 35.79 -1.17 18.09
N MET A 291 34.70 -0.48 18.43
CA MET A 291 34.63 0.29 19.68
C MET A 291 34.85 -0.61 20.89
N MET A 292 34.18 -1.76 20.92
CA MET A 292 34.27 -2.72 22.02
C MET A 292 35.65 -3.35 22.11
N LEU A 293 36.29 -3.70 20.98
CA LEU A 293 37.68 -4.20 20.99
C LEU A 293 38.64 -3.18 21.61
N VAL A 294 38.53 -1.90 21.23
CA VAL A 294 39.33 -0.82 21.81
C VAL A 294 39.02 -0.66 23.31
N SER A 295 37.75 -0.71 23.70
CA SER A 295 37.36 -0.63 25.11
C SER A 295 37.89 -1.81 25.93
N VAL A 296 37.98 -3.01 25.36
CA VAL A 296 38.57 -4.17 26.03
C VAL A 296 40.07 -3.98 26.20
N THR A 297 40.77 -3.48 25.19
CA THR A 297 42.21 -3.20 25.28
C THR A 297 42.55 -2.14 26.33
N GLU A 298 41.75 -1.07 26.41
CA GLU A 298 41.93 0.00 27.42
C GLU A 298 41.65 -0.47 28.85
N ARG A 299 40.70 -1.41 29.01
CA ARG A 299 40.29 -1.94 30.32
C ARG A 299 40.96 -3.27 30.66
N THR A 300 42.04 -3.66 29.97
CA THR A 300 42.75 -4.94 30.17
C THR A 300 43.15 -5.16 31.63
N THR A 301 43.79 -4.16 32.24
CA THR A 301 44.26 -4.21 33.64
C THR A 301 43.10 -4.33 34.63
N GLU A 302 42.00 -3.62 34.40
CA GLU A 302 40.77 -3.70 35.22
C GLU A 302 40.12 -5.10 35.13
N ILE A 303 40.05 -5.67 33.93
CA ILE A 303 39.51 -7.01 33.70
C ILE A 303 40.39 -8.07 34.37
N GLY A 304 41.72 -7.92 34.26
CA GLY A 304 42.72 -8.79 34.89
C GLY A 304 42.57 -8.79 36.41
N LEU A 305 42.42 -7.61 37.02
CA LEU A 305 42.20 -7.46 38.46
C LEU A 305 40.90 -8.14 38.91
N ARG A 306 39.79 -7.94 38.19
CA ARG A 306 38.51 -8.60 38.51
C ARG A 306 38.61 -10.12 38.46
N LYS A 307 39.30 -10.67 37.46
CA LYS A 307 39.51 -12.11 37.35
C LYS A 307 40.43 -12.65 38.44
N ALA A 308 41.49 -11.93 38.79
CA ALA A 308 42.38 -12.30 39.89
C ALA A 308 41.65 -12.34 41.25
N LEU A 309 40.62 -11.50 41.41
CA LEU A 309 39.73 -11.49 42.57
C LEU A 309 38.60 -12.55 42.50
N GLY A 310 38.58 -13.40 41.47
CA GLY A 310 37.65 -14.53 41.36
C GLY A 310 36.42 -14.32 40.48
N ALA A 311 36.36 -13.26 39.67
CA ALA A 311 35.24 -13.09 38.72
C ALA A 311 35.25 -14.18 37.64
N GLU A 312 34.14 -14.91 37.50
CA GLU A 312 33.98 -15.91 36.45
C GLU A 312 34.05 -15.30 35.04
N PRO A 313 34.65 -15.98 34.05
CA PRO A 313 34.68 -15.53 32.64
C PRO A 313 33.32 -15.13 32.10
N ARG A 314 32.27 -15.90 32.43
CA ARG A 314 30.90 -15.65 32.00
C ARG A 314 30.35 -14.32 32.52
N THR A 315 30.72 -13.92 33.74
CA THR A 315 30.30 -12.65 34.33
C THR A 315 30.91 -11.47 33.57
N ILE A 316 32.19 -11.56 33.19
CA ILE A 316 32.85 -10.55 32.36
C ILE A 316 32.20 -10.50 30.97
N GLN A 317 31.93 -11.66 30.36
CA GLN A 317 31.30 -11.73 29.05
C GLN A 317 29.91 -11.06 29.05
N ILE A 318 29.06 -11.37 30.04
CA ILE A 318 27.71 -10.78 30.16
C ILE A 318 27.81 -9.27 30.36
N GLN A 319 28.78 -8.77 31.13
CA GLN A 319 28.96 -7.33 31.34
C GLN A 319 29.23 -6.60 30.02
N PHE A 320 30.21 -7.06 29.23
CA PHE A 320 30.54 -6.44 27.95
C PHE A 320 29.44 -6.62 26.90
N LEU A 321 28.79 -7.79 26.87
CA LEU A 321 27.66 -8.02 25.96
C LEU A 321 26.49 -7.07 26.27
N MET A 322 26.17 -6.88 27.55
CA MET A 322 25.14 -5.93 27.98
C MET A 322 25.51 -4.48 27.65
N GLU A 323 26.80 -4.11 27.72
CA GLU A 323 27.28 -2.78 27.30
C GLU A 323 27.03 -2.56 25.79
N ALA A 324 27.34 -3.56 24.96
CA ALA A 324 27.09 -3.50 23.52
C ALA A 324 25.59 -3.44 23.18
N VAL A 325 24.77 -4.28 23.81
CA VAL A 325 23.31 -4.29 23.60
C VAL A 325 22.66 -2.99 24.08
N MET A 326 23.10 -2.43 25.20
CA MET A 326 22.56 -1.17 25.71
C MET A 326 22.86 -0.01 24.75
N LEU A 327 24.08 0.04 24.22
CA LEU A 327 24.47 1.03 23.21
C LEU A 327 23.67 0.88 21.92
N SER A 328 23.46 -0.35 21.47
CA SER A 328 22.70 -0.60 20.24
C SER A 328 21.22 -0.29 20.41
N LEU A 329 20.62 -0.60 21.56
CA LEU A 329 19.24 -0.24 21.87
C LEU A 329 19.06 1.28 22.02
N LEU A 330 20.02 2.00 22.61
CA LEU A 330 20.00 3.47 22.67
C LEU A 330 20.05 4.08 21.27
N GLY A 331 20.99 3.63 20.42
CA GLY A 331 21.07 4.07 19.03
C GLY A 331 19.82 3.69 18.24
N GLY A 332 19.28 2.51 18.48
CA GLY A 332 18.03 2.02 17.90
C GLY A 332 16.82 2.86 18.27
N PHE A 333 16.69 3.24 19.54
CA PHE A 333 15.59 4.06 20.02
C PHE A 333 15.64 5.48 19.43
N ILE A 334 16.83 6.09 19.43
CA ILE A 334 17.04 7.42 18.82
C ILE A 334 16.79 7.34 17.31
N GLY A 335 17.31 6.30 16.65
CA GLY A 335 17.10 6.08 15.22
C GLY A 335 15.64 5.82 14.86
N LEU A 336 14.90 5.10 15.70
CA LEU A 336 13.46 4.90 15.55
C LEU A 336 12.72 6.24 15.64
N ALA A 337 13.01 7.05 16.67
CA ALA A 337 12.37 8.35 16.85
C ALA A 337 12.63 9.29 15.66
N LEU A 338 13.89 9.36 15.19
CA LEU A 338 14.26 10.16 14.02
C LEU A 338 13.65 9.61 12.73
N GLY A 339 13.66 8.29 12.55
CA GLY A 339 13.09 7.62 11.37
C GLY A 339 11.59 7.88 11.26
N LEU A 340 10.87 7.75 12.37
CA LEU A 340 9.44 8.07 12.44
C LEU A 340 9.18 9.56 12.17
N GLY A 341 9.98 10.45 12.75
CA GLY A 341 9.88 11.89 12.50
C GLY A 341 10.11 12.25 11.03
N LEU A 342 11.11 11.65 10.38
CA LEU A 342 11.36 11.82 8.96
C LEU A 342 10.24 11.27 8.10
N SER A 343 9.69 10.09 8.42
CA SER A 343 8.57 9.52 7.67
C SER A 343 7.30 10.36 7.83
N LEU A 344 7.05 10.97 8.99
CA LEU A 344 5.92 11.87 9.20
C LEU A 344 6.09 13.16 8.38
N GLY A 345 7.30 13.73 8.35
CA GLY A 345 7.61 14.86 7.48
C GLY A 345 7.46 14.53 5.99
N ALA A 346 7.90 13.35 5.57
CA ALA A 346 7.75 12.87 4.20
C ALA A 346 6.28 12.66 3.82
N ALA A 347 5.47 12.08 4.71
CA ALA A 347 4.04 11.89 4.51
C ALA A 347 3.32 13.23 4.30
N ALA A 348 3.64 14.25 5.10
CA ALA A 348 3.07 15.58 4.96
C ALA A 348 3.45 16.28 3.63
N LEU A 349 4.65 16.02 3.10
CA LEU A 349 5.11 16.58 1.83
C LEU A 349 4.54 15.86 0.60
N ILE A 350 4.37 14.54 0.69
CA ILE A 350 3.94 13.69 -0.43
C ILE A 350 2.40 13.58 -0.47
N GLY A 351 1.71 13.84 0.65
CA GLY A 351 0.25 13.86 0.71
C GLY A 351 -0.41 12.48 0.85
N TYR A 352 0.28 11.50 1.48
CA TYR A 352 -0.31 10.21 1.83
C TYR A 352 -0.48 10.08 3.34
N ASP A 353 -1.43 9.25 3.78
CA ASP A 353 -1.69 9.01 5.19
C ASP A 353 -0.52 8.29 5.87
N PHE A 354 0.02 8.94 6.91
CA PHE A 354 1.06 8.35 7.73
C PHE A 354 0.48 7.21 8.57
N VAL A 355 0.82 5.97 8.20
CA VAL A 355 0.43 4.78 8.98
C VAL A 355 1.61 4.28 9.79
N LEU A 356 1.46 4.31 11.12
CA LEU A 356 2.45 3.74 12.03
C LEU A 356 2.39 2.21 11.98
N SER A 357 3.34 1.60 11.28
CA SER A 357 3.42 0.14 11.23
C SER A 357 4.09 -0.43 12.48
N GLY A 358 3.33 -1.22 13.26
CA GLY A 358 3.88 -1.97 14.39
C GLY A 358 5.00 -2.95 13.98
N SER A 359 4.96 -3.46 12.75
CA SER A 359 6.03 -4.33 12.23
C SER A 359 7.33 -3.56 11.99
N ALA A 360 7.26 -2.28 11.58
CA ALA A 360 8.45 -1.44 11.45
C ALA A 360 9.11 -1.16 12.80
N ILE A 361 8.32 -0.88 13.84
CA ILE A 361 8.83 -0.71 15.21
C ILE A 361 9.49 -2.01 15.72
N GLY A 362 8.79 -3.13 15.57
CA GLY A 362 9.28 -4.45 15.98
C GLY A 362 10.58 -4.83 15.26
N LEU A 363 10.65 -4.57 13.95
CA LEU A 363 11.86 -4.77 13.15
C LEU A 363 13.00 -3.85 13.60
N GLY A 364 12.75 -2.56 13.85
CA GLY A 364 13.78 -1.62 14.32
C GLY A 364 14.40 -2.01 15.66
N VAL A 365 13.55 -2.36 16.63
CA VAL A 365 13.99 -2.80 17.96
C VAL A 365 14.71 -4.15 17.86
N GLY A 366 14.14 -5.12 17.15
CA GLY A 366 14.73 -6.44 16.93
C GLY A 366 16.08 -6.35 16.21
N PHE A 367 16.18 -5.51 15.19
CA PHE A 367 17.41 -5.24 14.46
C PHE A 367 18.48 -4.65 15.38
N SER A 368 18.13 -3.63 16.15
CA SER A 368 19.07 -2.97 17.08
C SER A 368 19.60 -3.94 18.15
N ALA A 369 18.74 -4.81 18.67
CA ALA A 369 19.14 -5.89 19.58
C ALA A 369 20.07 -6.90 18.88
N ALA A 370 19.73 -7.33 17.67
CA ALA A 370 20.53 -8.29 16.90
C ALA A 370 21.94 -7.77 16.61
N VAL A 371 22.09 -6.50 16.19
CA VAL A 371 23.42 -5.89 15.98
C VAL A 371 24.26 -5.97 17.25
N GLY A 372 23.69 -5.53 18.38
CA GLY A 372 24.41 -5.50 19.67
C GLY A 372 24.84 -6.88 20.15
N ILE A 373 24.00 -7.89 19.95
CA ILE A 373 24.31 -9.27 20.31
C ILE A 373 25.39 -9.84 19.39
N VAL A 374 25.20 -9.81 18.08
CA VAL A 374 26.09 -10.47 17.10
C VAL A 374 27.48 -9.85 17.13
N PHE A 375 27.58 -8.52 17.09
CA PHE A 375 28.86 -7.82 17.01
C PHE A 375 29.49 -7.51 18.38
N GLY A 376 28.69 -7.53 19.46
CA GLY A 376 29.19 -7.43 20.83
C GLY A 376 29.75 -8.75 21.37
N PHE A 377 29.32 -9.89 20.82
CA PHE A 377 29.70 -11.21 21.32
C PHE A 377 31.20 -11.50 21.19
N THR A 378 31.81 -11.22 20.03
CA THR A 378 33.23 -11.51 19.78
C THR A 378 34.17 -10.71 20.71
N PRO A 379 34.04 -9.39 20.89
CA PRO A 379 34.80 -8.64 21.88
C PRO A 379 34.55 -9.11 23.32
N ALA A 380 33.28 -9.37 23.68
CA ALA A 380 32.92 -9.81 25.02
C ALA A 380 33.56 -11.17 25.36
N LYS A 381 33.58 -12.10 24.39
CA LYS A 381 34.28 -13.37 24.52
C LYS A 381 35.79 -13.16 24.70
N LYS A 382 36.40 -12.30 23.88
CA LYS A 382 37.84 -11.97 23.99
C LYS A 382 38.20 -11.40 25.36
N ALA A 383 37.37 -10.52 25.92
CA ALA A 383 37.54 -10.00 27.29
C ALA A 383 37.46 -11.12 28.35
N SER A 384 36.50 -12.04 28.19
CA SER A 384 36.32 -13.17 29.09
C SER A 384 37.41 -14.23 29.02
N GLU A 385 38.27 -14.23 27.99
CA GLU A 385 39.36 -15.19 27.80
C GLU A 385 40.74 -14.63 28.20
N LEU A 386 40.85 -13.34 28.54
CA LEU A 386 42.11 -12.73 28.99
C LEU A 386 42.73 -13.44 30.20
N ASN A 387 44.02 -13.79 30.12
CA ASN A 387 44.75 -14.35 31.26
C ASN A 387 45.03 -13.25 32.30
N PRO A 388 44.67 -13.44 33.58
CA PRO A 388 44.89 -12.42 34.62
C PRO A 388 46.35 -11.99 34.77
N ILE A 389 47.29 -12.91 34.56
CA ILE A 389 48.73 -12.65 34.71
C ILE A 389 49.21 -11.74 33.58
N ASP A 390 48.84 -12.05 32.33
CA ASP A 390 49.23 -11.24 31.16
C ASP A 390 48.59 -9.85 31.20
N ALA A 391 47.33 -9.77 31.63
CA ALA A 391 46.58 -8.52 31.74
C ALA A 391 47.13 -7.56 32.81
N LEU A 392 47.82 -8.07 33.84
CA LEU A 392 48.46 -7.25 34.88
C LEU A 392 49.92 -6.91 34.55
N ARG A 393 50.51 -7.60 33.57
CA ARG A 393 51.91 -7.40 33.15
C ARG A 393 52.05 -6.44 31.97
N SER A 394 50.99 -6.26 31.18
CA SER A 394 50.95 -5.25 30.12
C SER A 394 50.86 -3.84 30.73
N ASN A 395 52.00 -3.15 30.79
CA ASN A 395 52.08 -1.69 30.94
C ASN A 395 52.17 -1.04 29.57
#